data_AF-A0A5M9TMG5-F1
#
_entry.id   AF-A0A5M9TMG5-F1
#
_cell.length_a   1.000
_cell.length_b   1.000
_cell.length_c   1.000
_cell.angle_alpha   90.00
_cell.angle_beta   90.00
_cell.angle_gamma   90.00
#
_symmetry.space_group_name_H-M   'P 1'
#
loop_
_entity.id
_entity.type
_entity.pdbx_description
1 polymer ?
#
loop_
_entity_poly.entity_id
_entity_poly.type
_entity_poly.pdbx_seq_one_letter_code
_entity_poly.pdbx_strand_id
1 'polypeptide(L)'
;MDITLEDGSIETINSAETFKFSYDGPYRYTDLFTGVKYDARMEKDDYSVAGFDDSTWINVQVKDYDKQRLFAQSHPIKRPITNV
;
A
#
# COMPACT_ATOMS: atom_id res chain seq x y z
N MET A 1 10.70 -5.17 -1.01
CA MET A 1 11.06 -5.08 -2.42
C MET A 1 12.55 -5.27 -2.50
N ASP A 2 13.00 -6.22 -3.32
CA ASP A 2 14.43 -6.48 -3.52
C ASP A 2 14.85 -5.93 -4.87
N ILE A 3 15.99 -5.26 -4.90
CA ILE A 3 16.62 -4.68 -6.08
C ILE A 3 18.00 -5.33 -6.20
N THR A 4 18.24 -6.04 -7.30
CA THR A 4 19.58 -6.51 -7.65
C THR A 4 20.31 -5.42 -8.41
N LEU A 5 21.45 -4.97 -7.89
CA LEU A 5 22.30 -3.95 -8.50
C LEU A 5 23.23 -4.55 -9.55
N GLU A 6 23.88 -3.70 -10.35
CA GLU A 6 24.77 -4.13 -11.43
C GLU A 6 25.96 -4.97 -10.94
N ASP A 7 26.43 -4.72 -9.72
CA ASP A 7 27.51 -5.48 -9.07
C ASP A 7 27.04 -6.82 -8.46
N GLY A 8 25.75 -7.14 -8.57
CA GLY A 8 25.12 -8.34 -8.04
C GLY A 8 24.72 -8.25 -6.56
N SER A 9 25.00 -7.15 -5.88
CA SER A 9 24.49 -6.91 -4.53
C SER A 9 22.97 -6.69 -4.53
N ILE A 10 22.33 -6.93 -3.40
CA ILE A 10 20.88 -6.80 -3.24
C ILE A 10 20.60 -5.68 -2.23
N GLU A 11 19.82 -4.70 -2.65
CA GLU A 11 19.19 -3.73 -1.76
C GLU A 11 17.74 -4.14 -1.48
N THR A 12 17.33 -4.08 -0.21
CA THR A 12 15.96 -4.42 0.19
C THR A 12 15.26 -3.22 0.82
N ILE A 13 14.13 -2.83 0.23
CA ILE A 13 13.19 -1.85 0.79
C ILE A 13 12.04 -2.59 1.45
N ASN A 14 12.01 -2.61 2.78
CA ASN A 14 10.98 -3.27 3.59
C ASN A 14 9.93 -2.27 4.08
N SER A 15 8.70 -2.75 4.29
CA SER A 15 7.72 -2.01 5.10
C SER A 15 8.24 -1.92 6.54
N ALA A 16 8.41 -0.70 7.04
CA ALA A 16 9.05 -0.41 8.33
C ALA A 16 8.39 0.79 9.01
N GLU A 17 8.86 1.13 10.21
CA GLU A 17 8.41 2.27 11.02
C GLU A 17 8.60 3.64 10.36
N THR A 18 9.42 3.72 9.30
CA THR A 18 9.67 4.93 8.52
C THR A 18 8.55 5.27 7.54
N PHE A 19 7.62 4.33 7.29
CA PHE A 19 6.46 4.60 6.46
C PHE A 19 5.52 5.58 7.18
N LYS A 20 4.87 6.45 6.40
CA LYS A 20 3.85 7.36 6.90
C LYS A 20 2.46 6.99 6.40
N PHE A 21 1.45 7.45 7.13
CA PHE A 21 0.05 7.29 6.76
C PHE A 21 -0.79 8.52 7.18
N SER A 22 -1.97 8.66 6.58
CA SER A 22 -2.96 9.69 6.93
C SER A 22 -4.37 9.10 6.94
N TYR A 23 -5.22 9.62 7.83
CA TYR A 23 -6.66 9.31 7.88
C TYR A 23 -7.48 10.20 6.91
N ASP A 24 -6.85 11.20 6.29
CA ASP A 24 -7.50 12.21 5.46
C ASP A 24 -7.43 11.87 3.96
N GLY A 25 -7.65 10.59 3.64
CA GLY A 25 -7.77 10.10 2.27
C GLY A 25 -9.21 10.09 1.74
N PRO A 26 -9.41 9.87 0.43
CA PRO A 26 -10.73 9.96 -0.20
C PRO A 26 -11.65 8.77 0.07
N TYR A 27 -11.11 7.60 0.42
CA TYR A 27 -11.90 6.47 0.89
C TYR A 27 -12.35 6.71 2.33
N ARG A 28 -13.61 7.10 2.52
CA ARG A 28 -14.17 7.41 3.84
C ARG A 28 -14.65 6.17 4.58
N TYR A 29 -15.02 5.14 3.84
CA TYR A 29 -15.30 3.81 4.35
C TYR A 29 -15.32 2.80 3.20
N THR A 30 -14.91 1.56 3.47
CA THR A 30 -14.92 0.41 2.56
C THR A 30 -15.31 -0.85 3.32
N ASP A 31 -16.35 -1.56 2.89
CA ASP A 31 -16.64 -2.93 3.36
C ASP A 31 -17.23 -3.77 2.22
N LEU A 32 -17.04 -5.08 2.35
CA LEU A 32 -17.41 -6.06 1.33
C LEU A 32 -18.92 -6.16 1.11
N PHE A 33 -19.74 -5.92 2.14
CA PHE A 33 -21.19 -6.08 2.10
C PHE A 33 -21.93 -4.76 1.92
N THR A 34 -21.45 -3.68 2.55
CA THR A 34 -22.13 -2.38 2.51
C THR A 34 -21.52 -1.38 1.53
N GLY A 35 -20.48 -1.78 0.79
CA GLY A 35 -19.93 -1.03 -0.33
C GLY A 35 -18.82 -0.04 0.04
N VAL A 36 -18.75 1.06 -0.71
CA VAL A 36 -17.68 2.07 -0.57
C VAL A 36 -18.28 3.46 -0.55
N LYS A 37 -17.77 4.32 0.34
CA LYS A 37 -18.00 5.76 0.31
C LYS A 37 -16.70 6.48 -0.05
N TYR A 38 -16.71 7.19 -1.17
CA TYR A 38 -15.59 7.95 -1.68
C TYR A 38 -15.92 9.46 -1.73
N ASP A 39 -14.99 10.31 -1.29
CA ASP A 39 -15.09 11.77 -1.37
C ASP A 39 -13.88 12.34 -2.12
N ALA A 40 -14.06 12.68 -3.40
CA ALA A 40 -12.99 13.19 -4.26
C ALA A 40 -12.37 14.50 -3.77
N ARG A 41 -13.07 15.28 -2.94
CA ARG A 41 -12.53 16.53 -2.37
C ARG A 41 -11.39 16.29 -1.37
N MET A 42 -11.21 15.03 -0.95
CA MET A 42 -10.16 14.60 -0.04
C MET A 42 -9.01 13.88 -0.76
N GLU A 43 -8.99 13.90 -2.09
CA GLU A 43 -7.85 13.39 -2.85
C GLU A 43 -6.56 14.15 -2.49
N LYS A 44 -5.46 13.40 -2.45
CA LYS A 44 -4.10 13.92 -2.30
C LYS A 44 -3.37 13.56 -3.58
N ASP A 45 -3.31 14.51 -4.49
CA ASP A 45 -2.67 14.30 -5.78
C ASP A 45 -1.20 13.89 -5.59
N ASP A 46 -0.74 12.98 -6.44
CA ASP A 46 0.66 12.54 -6.52
C ASP A 46 1.27 11.93 -5.24
N TYR A 47 0.44 11.49 -4.26
CA TYR A 47 0.95 10.88 -3.02
C TYR A 47 1.83 9.64 -3.24
N SER A 48 1.72 8.99 -4.40
CA SER A 48 2.50 7.81 -4.79
C SER A 48 3.74 8.14 -5.64
N VAL A 49 4.00 9.42 -5.89
CA VAL A 49 5.12 9.91 -6.70
C VAL A 49 6.25 10.39 -5.78
N ALA A 50 7.50 10.14 -6.20
CA ALA A 50 8.66 10.62 -5.48
C ALA A 50 8.65 12.16 -5.34
N GLY A 51 8.99 12.66 -4.15
CA GLY A 51 9.01 14.10 -3.86
C GLY A 51 7.69 14.67 -3.32
N PHE A 52 6.65 13.85 -3.13
CA PHE A 52 5.45 14.27 -2.41
C PHE A 52 5.78 14.74 -0.98
N ASP A 53 5.17 15.85 -0.56
CA ASP A 53 5.31 16.39 0.79
C ASP A 53 4.34 15.68 1.77
N ASP A 54 4.87 14.68 2.46
CA ASP A 54 4.18 13.92 3.50
C ASP A 54 4.46 14.45 4.92
N SER A 55 4.95 15.69 5.07
CA SER A 55 5.34 16.26 6.37
C SER A 55 4.21 16.31 7.40
N THR A 56 2.96 16.36 6.93
CA THR A 56 1.74 16.37 7.79
C THR A 56 1.22 14.98 8.13
N TRP A 57 1.76 13.92 7.51
CA TRP A 57 1.38 12.54 7.78
C TRP A 57 2.10 12.02 9.02
N ILE A 58 1.55 10.95 9.60
CA ILE A 58 2.06 10.35 10.83
C ILE A 58 2.73 9.00 10.54
N ASN A 59 3.73 8.63 11.34
CA ASN A 59 4.42 7.35 11.19
C ASN A 59 3.48 6.18 11.44
N VAL A 60 3.65 5.11 10.67
CA VAL A 60 2.93 3.85 10.90
C VAL A 60 3.36 3.19 12.21
N GLN A 61 2.50 2.34 12.75
CA GLN A 61 2.86 1.44 13.84
C GLN A 61 3.21 0.06 13.28
N VAL A 62 4.44 -0.39 13.53
CA VAL A 62 4.84 -1.76 13.19
C VAL A 62 4.10 -2.75 14.08
N LYS A 63 3.52 -3.77 13.47
CA LYS A 63 2.88 -4.89 14.17
C LYS A 63 3.71 -6.13 13.95
N ASP A 64 4.02 -6.81 15.05
CA ASP A 64 4.66 -8.12 15.01
C ASP A 64 3.59 -9.19 14.82
N TYR A 65 3.63 -9.86 13.67
CA TYR A 65 2.73 -10.93 13.29
C TYR A 65 3.53 -12.19 13.01
N ASP A 66 2.95 -13.34 13.35
CA ASP A 66 3.54 -14.64 13.03
C ASP A 66 3.64 -14.84 11.51
N LYS A 67 4.87 -14.99 11.02
CA LYS A 67 5.20 -15.16 9.60
C LYS A 67 5.19 -16.62 9.16
N GLN A 68 4.98 -17.60 10.05
CA GLN A 68 4.91 -19.02 9.69
C GLN A 68 3.75 -19.36 8.74
N ARG A 69 2.78 -18.45 8.61
CA ARG A 69 1.58 -18.61 7.78
C ARG A 69 1.63 -17.84 6.47
N LEU A 70 2.79 -17.32 6.07
CA LEU A 70 2.97 -16.69 4.77
C LEU A 70 3.26 -17.77 3.72
N PHE A 71 2.42 -17.84 2.69
CA PHE A 71 2.58 -18.75 1.56
C PHE A 71 2.18 -18.06 0.26
N ALA A 72 2.79 -18.48 -0.85
CA ALA A 72 2.43 -17.99 -2.17
C ALA A 72 1.00 -18.40 -2.53
N GLN A 73 0.22 -17.46 -3.09
CA GLN A 73 -1.13 -17.75 -3.57
C GLN A 73 -1.09 -18.77 -4.71
N SER A 74 -1.81 -19.89 -4.55
CA SER A 74 -1.84 -20.99 -5.52
C SER A 74 -2.97 -20.90 -6.55
N HIS A 75 -4.00 -20.10 -6.28
CA HIS A 75 -5.18 -19.96 -7.15
C HIS A 75 -5.06 -18.72 -8.05
N PRO A 76 -5.74 -18.70 -9.21
CA PRO A 76 -5.78 -17.52 -10.07
C PRO A 76 -6.20 -16.25 -9.30
N ILE A 77 -5.47 -15.16 -9.53
CA ILE A 77 -5.79 -13.88 -8.91
C ILE A 77 -7.09 -13.32 -9.48
N LYS A 78 -7.87 -12.63 -8.65
CA LYS A 78 -9.09 -11.95 -9.08
C LYS A 78 -8.71 -10.72 -9.92
N ARG A 79 -9.34 -10.59 -11.09
CA ARG A 79 -9.18 -9.45 -12.01
C ARG A 79 -10.54 -9.10 -12.62
N PRO A 80 -10.79 -7.82 -12.98
CA PRO A 80 -11.89 -7.48 -13.86
C PRO A 80 -11.77 -8.25 -15.18
N ILE A 81 -12.91 -8.69 -15.74
CA ILE A 81 -12.93 -9.29 -17.08
C ILE A 81 -13.18 -8.16 -18.08
N THR A 82 -12.17 -7.84 -18.89
CA THR A 82 -12.25 -6.79 -19.91
C THR A 82 -12.63 -7.40 -21.26
N ASN A 83 -13.86 -7.91 -21.38
CA ASN A 83 -14.47 -8.28 -22.66
C ASN A 83 -15.78 -7.51 -22.78
N VAL A 84 -15.70 -6.28 -23.27
CA VAL A 84 -16.84 -5.50 -23.77
C VAL A 84 -16.40 -4.85 -25.08
#